data_AF-A0A9D8AMD5-F1
#
_entry.id   AF-A0A9D8AMD5-F1
#
_cell.length_a   1.000
_cell.length_b   1.000
_cell.length_c   1.000
_cell.angle_alpha   90.00
_cell.angle_beta   90.00
_cell.angle_gamma   90.00
#
_symmetry.space_group_name_H-M   'P 1'
#
loop_
_entity.id
_entity.type
_entity.pdbx_description
1 polymer ?
#
loop_
_entity_poly.entity_id
_entity_poly.type
_entity_poly.pdbx_seq_one_letter_code
_entity_poly.pdbx_strand_id
1 'polypeptide(L)'
;MAQGKIDLAKFRLTEIKKLLPEFQGITKNEIEFRYHFLSTEVLLAESKTQKAIININKNSSQSVTDAEFFRNLRYNLPFLKDQLARAYYKNGELDKAIVEYERLTNFDPKNKNRYLIHPRYYYRLGKLYEENGAKSKATTRYGKFIALWKNADKGLPELIDAKSRYAKLKDVIEK
;
A
#
# COMPACT_ATOMS: atom_id res chain seq x y z
N MET A 1 6.04 9.78 12.60
CA MET A 1 4.68 10.13 13.10
C MET A 1 4.85 10.58 14.54
N ALA A 2 4.22 11.68 14.96
CA ALA A 2 4.30 12.11 16.36
C ALA A 2 3.57 11.09 17.25
N GLN A 3 4.19 10.67 18.35
CA GLN A 3 3.69 9.65 19.30
C GLN A 3 2.20 9.84 19.67
N GLY A 4 1.77 11.08 19.89
CA GLY A 4 0.35 11.38 20.21
C GLY A 4 -0.68 10.96 19.16
N LYS A 5 -0.30 10.85 17.87
CA LYS A 5 -1.21 10.34 16.82
C LYS A 5 -1.43 8.83 16.93
N ILE A 6 -0.41 8.10 17.39
CA ILE A 6 -0.48 6.64 17.56
C ILE A 6 -1.38 6.32 18.76
N ASP A 7 -1.24 7.04 19.86
CA ASP A 7 -2.05 6.82 21.06
C ASP A 7 -3.53 7.16 20.82
N LEU A 8 -3.80 8.24 20.08
CA LEU A 8 -5.16 8.55 19.62
C LEU A 8 -5.72 7.44 18.72
N ALA A 9 -4.94 6.90 17.78
CA ALA A 9 -5.38 5.82 16.91
C ALA A 9 -5.72 4.55 17.70
N LYS A 10 -4.91 4.19 18.71
CA LYS A 10 -5.21 3.06 19.61
C LYS A 10 -6.48 3.29 20.41
N PHE A 11 -6.68 4.49 20.95
CA PHE A 11 -7.91 4.84 21.67
C PHE A 11 -9.14 4.67 20.76
N ARG A 12 -9.08 5.19 19.52
CA ARG A 12 -10.16 5.02 18.54
C ARG A 12 -10.40 3.56 18.16
N LEU A 13 -9.36 2.73 18.05
CA LEU A 13 -9.51 1.29 17.83
C LEU A 13 -10.29 0.62 18.97
N THR A 14 -10.03 0.98 20.23
CA THR A 14 -10.79 0.46 21.37
C THR A 14 -12.26 0.83 21.29
N GLU A 15 -12.58 2.07 20.92
CA GLU A 15 -13.98 2.52 20.77
C GLU A 15 -14.69 1.81 19.61
N ILE A 16 -14.05 1.72 18.43
CA ILE A 16 -14.62 1.00 17.28
C ILE A 16 -14.86 -0.46 17.63
N LYS A 17 -13.93 -1.11 18.35
CA LYS A 17 -14.07 -2.51 18.74
C LYS A 17 -15.29 -2.76 19.63
N LYS A 18 -15.62 -1.82 20.54
CA LYS A 18 -16.81 -1.92 21.40
C LYS A 18 -18.11 -1.82 20.62
N LEU A 19 -18.15 -0.93 19.62
CA LEU A 19 -19.33 -0.68 18.81
C LEU A 19 -19.50 -1.71 17.68
N LEU A 20 -18.45 -2.44 17.32
CA LEU A 20 -18.45 -3.39 16.19
C LEU A 20 -19.62 -4.41 16.22
N PRO A 21 -20.03 -4.97 17.38
CA PRO A 21 -21.16 -5.89 17.45
C PRO A 21 -22.52 -5.25 17.12
N GLU A 22 -22.64 -3.92 17.19
CA GLU A 22 -23.89 -3.20 16.89
C GLU A 22 -24.18 -3.11 15.38
N PHE A 23 -23.18 -3.38 14.53
CA PHE A 23 -23.32 -3.34 13.08
C PHE A 23 -23.59 -4.73 12.51
N GLN A 24 -24.34 -4.77 11.39
CA GLN A 24 -24.65 -6.01 10.66
C GLN A 24 -24.45 -5.84 9.14
N GLY A 25 -24.42 -6.96 8.43
CA GLY A 25 -24.34 -7.00 6.97
C GLY A 25 -23.11 -6.28 6.40
N ILE A 26 -23.29 -5.63 5.24
CA ILE A 26 -22.22 -4.94 4.50
C ILE A 26 -21.57 -3.84 5.36
N THR A 27 -22.36 -3.09 6.13
CA THR A 27 -21.83 -2.02 7.00
C THR A 27 -20.84 -2.58 8.02
N LYS A 28 -21.12 -3.75 8.62
CA LYS A 28 -20.19 -4.42 9.53
C LYS A 28 -18.89 -4.75 8.82
N ASN A 29 -18.95 -5.36 7.64
CA ASN A 29 -17.76 -5.75 6.86
C ASN A 29 -16.90 -4.53 6.48
N GLU A 30 -17.51 -3.39 6.16
CA GLU A 30 -16.79 -2.14 5.89
C GLU A 30 -16.05 -1.60 7.12
N ILE A 31 -16.70 -1.65 8.28
CA ILE A 31 -16.11 -1.18 9.54
C ILE A 31 -15.02 -2.14 10.01
N GLU A 32 -15.22 -3.45 9.92
CA GLU A 32 -14.23 -4.49 10.22
C GLU A 32 -12.97 -4.30 9.38
N PHE A 33 -13.12 -4.13 8.06
CA PHE A 33 -11.99 -3.86 7.17
C PHE A 33 -11.20 -2.63 7.62
N ARG A 34 -11.88 -1.51 7.92
CA ARG A 34 -11.24 -0.26 8.37
C ARG A 34 -10.57 -0.42 9.73
N TYR A 35 -11.19 -1.14 10.65
CA TYR A 35 -10.64 -1.48 11.96
C TYR A 35 -9.33 -2.27 11.81
N HIS A 36 -9.34 -3.35 11.02
CA HIS A 36 -8.15 -4.15 10.78
C HIS A 36 -7.07 -3.36 10.03
N PHE A 37 -7.45 -2.54 9.05
CA PHE A 37 -6.53 -1.67 8.34
C PHE A 37 -5.82 -0.69 9.29
N LEU A 38 -6.57 0.03 10.13
CA LEU A 38 -6.01 0.98 11.09
C LEU A 38 -5.15 0.27 12.15
N SER A 39 -5.59 -0.89 12.64
CA SER A 39 -4.83 -1.73 13.57
C SER A 39 -3.47 -2.12 12.98
N THR A 40 -3.44 -2.52 11.70
CA THR A 40 -2.18 -2.80 10.98
C THR A 40 -1.28 -1.58 10.87
N GLU A 41 -1.82 -0.39 10.55
CA GLU A 41 -1.02 0.84 10.50
C GLU A 41 -0.38 1.17 11.86
N VAL A 42 -1.13 1.00 12.95
CA VAL A 42 -0.61 1.17 14.32
C VAL A 42 0.52 0.19 14.59
N LEU A 43 0.34 -1.11 14.28
CA LEU A 43 1.37 -2.13 14.47
C LEU A 43 2.64 -1.81 13.66
N LEU A 44 2.50 -1.34 12.42
CA LEU A 44 3.64 -0.93 11.58
C LEU A 44 4.34 0.34 12.08
N ALA A 45 3.59 1.27 12.69
CA ALA A 45 4.13 2.47 13.31
C ALA A 45 4.91 2.16 14.59
N GLU A 46 4.48 1.14 15.35
CA GLU A 46 5.16 0.61 16.53
C GLU A 46 6.27 -0.41 16.21
N SER A 47 6.61 -0.61 14.93
CA SER A 47 7.59 -1.61 14.47
C SER A 47 7.25 -3.06 14.87
N LYS A 48 5.99 -3.37 15.19
CA LYS A 48 5.49 -4.72 15.49
C LYS A 48 5.15 -5.46 14.17
N THR A 49 6.15 -5.61 13.31
CA THR A 49 6.02 -6.10 11.92
C THR A 49 5.36 -7.48 11.81
N GLN A 50 5.81 -8.46 12.59
CA GLN A 50 5.23 -9.81 12.56
C GLN A 50 3.74 -9.82 12.96
N LYS A 51 3.38 -9.04 13.99
CA LYS A 51 1.97 -8.88 14.40
C LYS A 51 1.14 -8.23 13.29
N ALA A 52 1.71 -7.26 12.58
CA ALA A 52 1.06 -6.62 11.43
C ALA A 52 0.80 -7.63 10.31
N ILE A 53 1.78 -8.47 9.95
CA ILE A 53 1.63 -9.52 8.92
C ILE A 53 0.49 -10.49 9.30
N ILE A 54 0.47 -10.97 10.55
CA ILE A 54 -0.58 -11.86 11.04
C ILE A 54 -1.96 -11.17 10.97
N ASN A 55 -2.05 -9.88 11.33
CA ASN A 55 -3.31 -9.15 11.29
C ASN A 55 -3.82 -8.90 9.86
N ILE A 56 -2.92 -8.66 8.90
CA ILE A 56 -3.27 -8.50 7.47
C ILE A 56 -3.92 -9.77 6.92
N ASN A 57 -3.35 -10.95 7.22
CA ASN A 57 -3.85 -12.23 6.73
C ASN A 57 -5.23 -12.60 7.29
N LYS A 58 -5.65 -11.95 8.38
CA LYS A 58 -7.01 -12.10 8.95
C LYS A 58 -8.05 -11.24 8.24
N ASN A 59 -7.64 -10.22 7.49
CA ASN A 59 -8.55 -9.29 6.83
C ASN A 59 -9.02 -9.93 5.52
N SER A 60 -10.27 -10.41 5.49
CA SER A 60 -10.85 -11.02 4.31
C SER A 60 -11.05 -9.98 3.20
N SER A 61 -10.85 -10.43 1.96
CA SER A 61 -11.06 -9.60 0.77
C SER A 61 -12.51 -9.13 0.71
N GLN A 62 -12.76 -7.82 0.64
CA GLN A 62 -14.09 -7.32 0.32
C GLN A 62 -14.41 -7.68 -1.14
N SER A 63 -15.36 -8.59 -1.32
CA SER A 63 -15.94 -8.87 -2.64
C SER A 63 -16.87 -7.73 -2.99
N VAL A 64 -16.69 -7.11 -4.16
CA VAL A 64 -17.66 -6.16 -4.68
C VAL A 64 -18.70 -6.95 -5.45
N THR A 65 -19.94 -6.95 -4.96
CA THR A 65 -21.12 -7.24 -5.76
C THR A 65 -21.84 -5.90 -5.98
N ASP A 66 -21.90 -5.48 -7.24
CA ASP A 66 -22.75 -4.42 -7.80
C ASP A 66 -22.46 -2.92 -7.54
N ALA A 67 -21.83 -2.32 -8.55
CA ALA A 67 -22.30 -1.22 -9.41
C ALA A 67 -22.96 0.06 -8.81
N GLU A 68 -22.49 0.58 -7.68
CA GLU A 68 -22.82 1.95 -7.27
C GLU A 68 -21.57 2.83 -7.12
N PHE A 69 -21.57 4.01 -7.75
CA PHE A 69 -20.47 4.97 -7.78
C PHE A 69 -19.91 5.33 -6.39
N PHE A 70 -20.77 5.52 -5.39
CA PHE A 70 -20.34 5.80 -4.00
C PHE A 70 -19.69 4.59 -3.33
N ARG A 71 -20.09 3.35 -3.68
CA ARG A 71 -19.42 2.13 -3.24
C ARG A 71 -18.02 2.02 -3.85
N ASN A 72 -17.84 2.43 -5.12
CA ASN A 72 -16.52 2.44 -5.75
C ASN A 72 -15.51 3.39 -5.07
N LEU A 73 -15.94 4.56 -4.60
CA LEU A 73 -15.05 5.46 -3.85
C LEU A 73 -14.63 4.84 -2.52
N ARG A 74 -15.58 4.34 -1.72
CA ARG A 74 -15.31 3.71 -0.42
C ARG A 74 -14.44 2.46 -0.56
N TYR A 75 -14.68 1.66 -1.59
CA TYR A 75 -13.90 0.47 -1.91
C TYR A 75 -12.42 0.79 -2.18
N ASN A 76 -12.16 1.90 -2.87
CA ASN A 76 -10.80 2.34 -3.14
C ASN A 76 -10.14 3.06 -1.95
N LEU A 77 -10.88 3.37 -0.89
CA LEU A 77 -10.34 3.96 0.33
C LEU A 77 -10.01 2.89 1.38
N PRO A 78 -8.85 3.00 2.05
CA PRO A 78 -7.77 3.94 1.79
C PRO A 78 -7.05 3.65 0.46
N PHE A 79 -6.51 4.70 -0.17
CA PHE A 79 -5.89 4.62 -1.51
C PHE A 79 -4.65 3.73 -1.56
N LEU A 80 -3.91 3.64 -0.45
CA LEU A 80 -2.74 2.78 -0.32
C LEU A 80 -3.10 1.56 0.51
N LYS A 81 -2.97 0.38 -0.09
CA LYS A 81 -3.22 -0.94 0.50
C LYS A 81 -1.96 -1.81 0.47
N ASP A 82 -0.80 -1.18 0.61
CA ASP A 82 0.52 -1.82 0.55
C ASP A 82 1.13 -2.15 1.92
N GLN A 83 0.26 -2.33 2.92
CA GLN A 83 0.66 -2.66 4.29
C GLN A 83 1.49 -3.94 4.35
N LEU A 84 1.13 -4.95 3.54
CA LEU A 84 1.85 -6.23 3.52
C LEU A 84 3.25 -6.07 2.95
N ALA A 85 3.41 -5.38 1.82
CA ALA A 85 4.71 -5.13 1.22
C ALA A 85 5.62 -4.33 2.16
N ARG A 86 5.06 -3.29 2.80
CA ARG A 86 5.77 -2.52 3.84
C ARG A 86 6.14 -3.36 5.04
N ALA A 87 5.27 -4.27 5.47
CA ALA A 87 5.53 -5.16 6.59
C ALA A 87 6.69 -6.10 6.29
N TYR A 88 6.68 -6.74 5.11
CA TYR A 88 7.78 -7.59 4.64
C TYR A 88 9.09 -6.81 4.58
N TYR A 89 9.09 -5.63 3.96
CA TYR A 89 10.29 -4.80 3.87
C TYR A 89 10.85 -4.44 5.25
N LYS A 90 10.00 -3.97 6.18
CA LYS A 90 10.40 -3.67 7.55
C LYS A 90 10.86 -4.89 8.34
N ASN A 91 10.43 -6.09 7.94
CA ASN A 91 10.84 -7.36 8.54
C ASN A 91 12.13 -7.93 7.91
N GLY A 92 12.78 -7.21 6.99
CA GLY A 92 13.97 -7.66 6.28
C GLY A 92 13.69 -8.63 5.12
N GLU A 93 12.42 -8.87 4.79
CA GLU A 93 12.01 -9.81 3.76
C GLU A 93 11.87 -9.09 2.40
N LEU A 94 12.99 -8.61 1.86
CA LEU A 94 13.04 -7.79 0.64
C LEU A 94 12.34 -8.46 -0.56
N ASP A 95 12.62 -9.73 -0.81
CA ASP A 95 12.02 -10.46 -1.94
C ASP A 95 10.49 -10.58 -1.81
N LYS A 96 9.97 -10.81 -0.60
CA LYS A 96 8.52 -10.86 -0.37
C LYS A 96 7.87 -9.49 -0.55
N ALA A 97 8.57 -8.42 -0.17
CA ALA A 97 8.10 -7.06 -0.42
C ALA A 97 8.02 -6.76 -1.92
N ILE A 98 9.02 -7.18 -2.71
CA ILE A 98 9.02 -7.06 -4.17
C ILE A 98 7.84 -7.81 -4.78
N VAL A 99 7.67 -9.09 -4.44
CA VAL A 99 6.57 -9.93 -4.94
C VAL A 99 5.20 -9.30 -4.63
N GLU A 100 5.02 -8.76 -3.43
CA GLU A 100 3.75 -8.13 -3.06
C GLU A 100 3.51 -6.82 -3.84
N TYR A 101 4.54 -5.99 -4.07
CA TYR A 101 4.38 -4.81 -4.93
C TYR A 101 4.17 -5.17 -6.40
N GLU A 102 4.76 -6.25 -6.91
CA GLU A 102 4.46 -6.79 -8.23
C GLU A 102 2.97 -7.17 -8.32
N ARG A 103 2.45 -7.89 -7.30
CA ARG A 103 1.02 -8.22 -7.21
C ARG A 103 0.12 -6.98 -7.19
N LEU A 104 0.51 -5.93 -6.46
CA LEU A 104 -0.25 -4.68 -6.38
C LEU A 104 -0.20 -3.82 -7.65
N THR A 105 0.77 -4.04 -8.54
CA THR A 105 0.96 -3.26 -9.77
C THR A 105 0.58 -4.01 -11.03
N ASN A 106 0.21 -5.30 -10.90
CA ASN A 106 -0.22 -6.14 -12.00
C ASN A 106 -1.73 -6.39 -11.96
N PHE A 107 -2.38 -6.32 -13.12
CA PHE A 107 -3.77 -6.73 -13.25
C PHE A 107 -3.83 -8.24 -13.40
N ASP A 108 -4.49 -8.90 -12.44
CA ASP A 108 -4.79 -10.33 -12.49
C ASP A 108 -6.31 -10.52 -12.63
N PRO A 109 -6.81 -11.02 -13.77
CA PRO A 109 -8.24 -11.30 -13.97
C PRO A 109 -8.83 -12.26 -12.92
N LYS A 110 -8.01 -13.17 -12.36
CA LYS A 110 -8.43 -14.17 -11.37
C LYS A 110 -8.57 -13.60 -9.96
N ASN A 111 -7.76 -12.60 -9.62
CA ASN A 111 -7.91 -11.86 -8.37
C ASN A 111 -9.27 -11.16 -8.40
N LYS A 112 -10.14 -11.36 -7.42
CA LYS A 112 -11.47 -10.69 -7.39
C LYS A 112 -11.40 -9.22 -7.01
N ASN A 113 -10.29 -8.77 -6.43
CA ASN A 113 -10.11 -7.36 -6.10
C ASN A 113 -9.98 -6.51 -7.36
N ARG A 114 -10.65 -5.37 -7.36
CA ARG A 114 -10.64 -4.38 -8.46
C ARG A 114 -10.16 -3.02 -7.95
N TYR A 115 -9.25 -3.00 -6.99
CA TYR A 115 -8.68 -1.76 -6.47
C TYR A 115 -7.92 -1.02 -7.57
N LEU A 116 -7.99 0.30 -7.52
CA LEU A 116 -7.16 1.16 -8.34
C LEU A 116 -5.68 0.95 -7.98
N ILE A 117 -4.85 0.83 -9.02
CA ILE A 117 -3.40 0.74 -8.86
C ILE A 117 -2.86 2.14 -8.63
N HIS A 118 -2.40 2.42 -7.41
CA HIS A 118 -1.88 3.73 -7.06
C HIS A 118 -0.47 3.94 -7.65
N PRO A 119 -0.16 5.08 -8.32
CA PRO A 119 1.14 5.29 -8.96
C PRO A 119 2.35 5.15 -8.02
N ARG A 120 2.19 5.52 -6.74
CA ARG A 120 3.23 5.33 -5.70
C ARG A 120 3.73 3.89 -5.57
N TYR A 121 2.94 2.88 -5.94
CA TYR A 121 3.42 1.48 -5.91
C TYR A 121 4.56 1.25 -6.91
N TYR A 122 4.52 1.88 -8.09
CA TYR A 122 5.63 1.79 -9.05
C TYR A 122 6.90 2.45 -8.52
N TYR A 123 6.77 3.60 -7.85
CA TYR A 123 7.91 4.24 -7.19
C TYR A 123 8.51 3.36 -6.09
N ARG A 124 7.68 2.81 -5.20
CA ARG A 124 8.15 1.95 -4.10
C ARG A 124 8.78 0.65 -4.63
N LEU A 125 8.18 0.02 -5.64
CA LEU A 125 8.75 -1.14 -6.31
C LEU A 125 10.09 -0.82 -7.00
N GLY A 126 10.19 0.36 -7.62
CA GLY A 126 11.45 0.85 -8.20
C GLY A 126 12.58 0.90 -7.18
N LYS A 127 12.29 1.43 -5.97
CA LYS A 127 13.26 1.45 -4.86
C LYS A 127 13.71 0.07 -4.42
N LEU A 128 12.77 -0.86 -4.31
CA LEU A 128 13.11 -2.23 -3.89
C LEU A 128 13.94 -2.97 -4.94
N TYR A 129 13.65 -2.80 -6.23
CA TYR A 129 14.51 -3.36 -7.27
C TYR A 129 15.89 -2.71 -7.31
N GLU A 130 15.98 -1.40 -7.06
CA GLU A 130 17.26 -0.71 -6.97
C GLU A 130 18.09 -1.27 -5.81
N GLU A 131 17.46 -1.47 -4.66
CA GLU A 131 18.08 -2.04 -3.46
C GLU A 131 18.54 -3.49 -3.65
N ASN A 132 17.77 -4.31 -4.39
CA ASN A 132 18.17 -5.70 -4.71
C ASN A 132 19.20 -5.79 -5.87
N GLY A 133 19.52 -4.67 -6.53
CA GLY A 133 20.49 -4.62 -7.63
C GLY A 133 19.89 -4.81 -9.03
N ALA A 134 18.58 -5.05 -9.15
CA ALA A 134 17.85 -5.14 -10.42
C ALA A 134 17.65 -3.77 -11.09
N LYS A 135 18.74 -3.08 -11.44
CA LYS A 135 18.77 -1.70 -11.99
C LYS A 135 17.85 -1.49 -13.20
N SER A 136 17.80 -2.45 -14.13
CA SER A 136 16.92 -2.36 -15.32
C SER A 136 15.43 -2.39 -14.94
N LYS A 137 15.05 -3.27 -13.99
CA LYS A 137 13.68 -3.31 -13.45
C LYS A 137 13.36 -2.02 -12.69
N ALA A 138 14.29 -1.52 -11.87
CA ALA A 138 14.13 -0.26 -11.14
C ALA A 138 13.86 0.91 -12.09
N THR A 139 14.68 1.06 -13.13
CA THR A 139 14.54 2.09 -14.18
C THR A 139 13.17 2.01 -14.84
N THR A 140 12.72 0.81 -15.20
CA THR A 140 11.39 0.58 -15.81
C THR A 140 10.27 1.05 -14.88
N ARG A 141 10.33 0.74 -13.59
CA ARG A 141 9.29 1.14 -12.62
C ARG A 141 9.29 2.62 -12.32
N TYR A 142 10.46 3.25 -12.17
CA TYR A 142 10.55 4.71 -12.04
C TYR A 142 10.00 5.43 -13.27
N GLY A 143 10.34 4.97 -14.48
CA GLY A 143 9.81 5.53 -15.73
C GLY A 143 8.28 5.47 -15.79
N LYS A 144 7.68 4.33 -15.41
CA LYS A 144 6.22 4.19 -15.34
C LYS A 144 5.59 5.15 -14.33
N PHE A 145 6.19 5.31 -13.15
CA PHE A 145 5.72 6.26 -12.15
C PHE A 145 5.75 7.70 -12.66
N ILE A 146 6.87 8.13 -13.27
CA ILE A 146 7.03 9.47 -13.84
C ILE A 146 5.99 9.72 -14.94
N ALA A 147 5.74 8.74 -15.80
CA ALA A 147 4.74 8.85 -16.87
C ALA A 147 3.32 9.00 -16.33
N LEU A 148 2.95 8.24 -15.28
CA LEU A 148 1.64 8.34 -14.63
C LEU A 148 1.46 9.67 -13.89
N TRP A 149 2.53 10.24 -13.35
CA TRP A 149 2.54 11.51 -12.62
C TRP A 149 3.08 12.69 -13.45
N LYS A 150 3.01 12.61 -14.78
CA LYS A 150 3.50 13.68 -15.68
C LYS A 150 2.85 15.05 -15.42
N ASN A 151 1.59 15.04 -14.98
CA ASN A 151 0.78 16.22 -14.69
C ASN A 151 0.52 16.40 -13.18
N ALA A 152 1.20 15.64 -12.31
CA ALA A 152 1.10 15.83 -10.87
C ALA A 152 1.88 17.09 -10.44
N ASP A 153 1.63 17.57 -9.22
CA ASP A 153 2.35 18.70 -8.66
C ASP A 153 3.87 18.46 -8.72
N LYS A 154 4.60 19.39 -9.32
CA LYS A 154 6.04 19.22 -9.59
C LYS A 154 6.88 19.13 -8.31
N GLY A 155 6.37 19.66 -7.20
CA GLY A 155 7.05 19.69 -5.89
C GLY A 155 6.92 18.41 -5.07
N LEU A 156 6.25 17.36 -5.58
CA LEU A 156 6.08 16.11 -4.84
C LEU A 156 7.44 15.43 -4.61
N PRO A 157 7.85 15.16 -3.35
CA PRO A 157 9.15 14.59 -3.04
C PRO A 157 9.42 13.27 -3.77
N GLU A 158 8.43 12.38 -3.85
CA GLU A 158 8.59 11.11 -4.57
C GLU A 158 8.83 11.31 -6.07
N LEU A 159 8.20 12.31 -6.70
CA LEU A 159 8.39 12.58 -8.13
C LEU A 159 9.80 13.12 -8.42
N ILE A 160 10.29 13.99 -7.55
CA ILE A 160 11.65 14.55 -7.63
C ILE A 160 12.68 13.43 -7.45
N ASP A 161 12.53 12.62 -6.40
CA ASP A 161 13.45 11.50 -6.11
C ASP A 161 13.43 10.47 -7.25
N ALA A 162 12.26 10.10 -7.75
CA ALA A 162 12.16 9.15 -8.86
C ALA A 162 12.85 9.63 -10.14
N LYS A 163 12.71 10.92 -10.50
CA LYS A 163 13.41 11.49 -11.66
C LYS A 163 14.93 11.46 -11.49
N SER A 164 15.42 11.80 -10.30
CA SER A 164 16.85 11.76 -10.00
C SER A 164 17.41 10.33 -10.11
N ARG A 165 16.73 9.35 -9.51
CA ARG A 165 17.13 7.93 -9.56
C ARG A 165 17.04 7.36 -10.98
N TYR A 166 15.99 7.71 -11.72
CA TYR A 166 15.81 7.29 -13.11
C TYR A 166 16.99 7.74 -13.99
N ALA A 167 17.38 9.01 -13.92
CA ALA A 167 18.52 9.54 -14.68
C ALA A 167 19.84 8.82 -14.32
N LYS A 168 20.14 8.70 -13.02
CA LYS A 168 21.34 8.00 -12.54
C LYS A 168 21.43 6.55 -13.01
N LEU A 169 20.32 5.81 -12.97
CA LEU A 169 20.30 4.41 -13.37
C LEU A 169 20.42 4.25 -14.89
N LYS A 170 19.84 5.17 -15.66
CA LYS A 170 19.99 5.23 -17.12
C LYS A 170 21.46 5.38 -17.54
N ASP A 171 22.17 6.34 -16.94
CA ASP A 171 23.60 6.57 -17.21
C ASP A 171 24.47 5.35 -16.87
N VAL A 172 24.06 4.55 -15.89
CA VAL A 172 24.78 3.33 -15.45
C VAL A 172 24.50 2.13 -16.34
N ILE A 173 23.33 2.07 -16.99
CA ILE A 173 22.95 0.97 -17.88
C ILE A 173 23.47 1.20 -19.31
N GLU A 174 23.60 2.47 -19.71
CA GLU A 174 24.07 2.88 -21.05
C GLU A 174 25.61 2.93 -21.15
N LYS A 175 26.34 2.71 -20.04
CA LYS A 175 27.81 2.53 -19.97
C LYS A 175 28.17 1.06 -19.85
#